data_AF-A0A0F9Q6N8-F1
#
_entry.id   AF-A0A0F9Q6N8-F1
#
_cell.length_a   1.000
_cell.length_b   1.000
_cell.length_c   1.000
_cell.angle_alpha   90.00
_cell.angle_beta   90.00
_cell.angle_gamma   90.00
#
_symmetry.space_group_name_H-M   'P 1'
#
loop_
_entity.id
_entity.type
_entity.pdbx_description
1 polymer ?
#
loop_
_entity_poly.entity_id
_entity_poly.type
_entity_poly.pdbx_seq_one_letter_code
_entity_poly.pdbx_strand_id
1 'polypeptide(L)' 'MAARRVEVGEKIRIRHGDRKGKLGVVTAHERRKTQTRLWNGQVEIKTHLTYCVEFDEDISPRRVPGSYLELI' A
#
# COMPACT_ATOMS: atom_id res chain seq x y z
N MET A 1 0.44 -15.29 -10.48
CA MET A 1 -0.76 -14.44 -10.51
C MET A 1 -0.34 -13.00 -10.27
N ALA A 2 -0.41 -12.13 -11.27
CA ALA A 2 -0.14 -10.72 -11.09
C ALA A 2 -1.28 -10.11 -10.25
N ALA A 3 -0.96 -9.57 -9.07
CA ALA A 3 -1.96 -8.91 -8.23
C ALA A 3 -2.56 -7.74 -9.04
N ARG A 4 -3.88 -7.80 -9.27
CA ARG A 4 -4.65 -6.70 -9.85
C ARG A 4 -4.37 -5.45 -9.02
N ARG A 5 -4.10 -4.32 -9.70
CA ARG A 5 -3.89 -3.03 -9.02
C ARG A 5 -5.21 -2.59 -8.41
N VAL A 6 -5.15 -2.11 -7.18
CA VAL A 6 -6.30 -1.54 -6.48
C VAL A 6 -6.55 -0.14 -7.02
N GLU A 7 -7.79 0.23 -7.27
CA GLU A 7 -8.19 1.54 -7.78
C GLU A 7 -8.75 2.43 -6.66
N VAL A 8 -8.80 3.74 -6.93
CA VAL A 8 -9.41 4.70 -6.03
C VAL A 8 -10.93 4.45 -5.97
N GLY A 9 -11.49 4.43 -4.76
CA GLY A 9 -12.88 4.09 -4.49
C GLY A 9 -13.11 2.60 -4.19
N GLU A 10 -12.13 1.72 -4.42
CA GLU A 10 -12.28 0.31 -4.05
C GLU A 10 -12.22 0.11 -2.54
N LYS A 11 -13.11 -0.75 -2.04
CA LYS A 11 -13.09 -1.22 -0.66
C LYS A 11 -12.03 -2.29 -0.51
N ILE A 12 -11.20 -2.14 0.51
CA ILE A 12 -10.12 -3.07 0.82
C ILE A 12 -10.18 -3.53 2.26
N ARG A 13 -9.59 -4.69 2.50
CA ARG A 13 -9.26 -5.21 3.81
C ARG A 13 -7.75 -5.21 3.97
N ILE A 14 -7.27 -4.86 5.15
CA ILE A 14 -5.84 -4.93 5.47
C ILE A 14 -5.47 -6.37 5.83
N ARG A 15 -4.52 -6.95 5.09
CA ARG A 15 -4.06 -8.33 5.27
C ARG A 15 -2.97 -8.46 6.35
N HIS A 16 -2.16 -7.42 6.56
CA HIS A 16 -0.97 -7.47 7.42
C HIS A 16 -0.74 -6.17 8.19
N GLY A 17 -0.07 -6.26 9.35
CA GLY A 17 0.33 -5.14 10.21
C GLY A 17 -0.67 -4.86 11.31
N ASP A 18 -0.48 -3.75 12.02
CA ASP A 18 -1.24 -3.38 13.22
C ASP A 18 -2.75 -3.20 12.99
N ARG A 19 -3.16 -3.06 11.73
CA ARG A 19 -4.56 -2.87 11.31
C ARG A 19 -5.12 -4.04 10.52
N LYS A 20 -4.49 -5.22 10.63
CA LYS A 20 -4.98 -6.44 9.98
C LYS A 20 -6.47 -6.67 10.29
N GLY A 21 -7.24 -6.96 9.26
CA GLY A 21 -8.68 -7.20 9.33
C GLY A 21 -9.55 -5.94 9.19
N LYS A 22 -8.99 -4.74 9.32
CA LYS A 22 -9.76 -3.49 9.17
C LYS A 22 -10.17 -3.26 7.72
N LEU A 23 -11.36 -2.69 7.56
CA LEU A 23 -11.94 -2.27 6.30
C LEU A 23 -11.66 -0.80 6.05
N GLY A 24 -11.39 -0.46 4.80
CA GLY A 24 -11.22 0.93 4.39
C GLY A 24 -11.45 1.12 2.91
N VAL A 25 -11.46 2.37 2.48
CA VAL A 25 -11.63 2.77 1.08
C VAL A 25 -10.33 3.42 0.60
N VAL A 26 -9.87 3.03 -0.58
CA VAL A 26 -8.70 3.68 -1.20
C VAL A 26 -9.10 5.05 -1.72
N THR A 27 -8.41 6.09 -1.27
CA THR A 27 -8.66 7.49 -1.69
C THR A 27 -7.60 8.01 -2.64
N ALA A 28 -6.39 7.47 -2.60
CA ALA A 28 -5.32 7.81 -3.54
C ALA A 28 -4.29 6.68 -3.63
N HIS A 29 -3.43 6.75 -4.65
CA HIS A 29 -2.23 5.91 -4.73
C HIS A 29 -1.03 6.71 -5.25
N GLU A 30 0.15 6.38 -4.73
CA GLU A 30 1.42 7.01 -5.05
C GLU A 30 2.44 5.92 -5.42
N ARG A 31 3.26 6.19 -6.44
CA ARG A 31 4.43 5.36 -6.75
C ARG A 31 5.65 5.96 -6.06
N ARG A 32 6.15 5.27 -5.04
CA ARG A 32 7.40 5.66 -4.37
C ARG A 32 8.57 4.87 -4.90
N LYS A 33 9.67 5.57 -5.12
CA LYS A 33 10.97 4.98 -5.43
C LYS A 33 11.78 4.92 -4.15
N THR A 34 12.30 3.74 -3.83
CA THR A 34 13.28 3.52 -2.79
C THR A 34 14.60 3.14 -3.42
N GLN A 35 15.66 3.78 -2.95
CA GLN A 35 17.03 3.52 -3.37
C GLN A 35 17.74 2.79 -2.25
N THR A 36 18.38 1.67 -2.55
CA THR A 36 19.14 0.88 -1.59
C THR A 36 20.53 0.61 -2.15
N ARG A 37 21.57 0.93 -1.38
CA ARG A 37 22.94 0.62 -1.75
C ARG A 37 23.28 -0.79 -1.30
N LEU A 38 23.68 -1.62 -2.25
CA LEU A 38 24.08 -3.01 -2.02
C LEU A 38 25.56 -3.06 -1.59
N TRP A 39 25.92 -4.16 -0.92
CA TRP A 39 27.27 -4.38 -0.39
C TRP A 39 28.34 -4.40 -1.49
N ASN A 40 27.99 -4.78 -2.71
CA ASN A 40 28.86 -4.80 -3.89
C ASN A 40 29.02 -3.41 -4.55
N GLY A 41 28.51 -2.35 -3.93
CA GLY A 41 28.58 -0.97 -4.44
C GLY A 41 27.51 -0.62 -5.47
N GLN A 42 26.67 -1.56 -5.91
CA GLN A 42 25.55 -1.28 -6.80
C GLN A 42 24.42 -0.54 -6.07
N VAL A 43 23.67 0.25 -6.83
CA VAL A 43 22.46 0.92 -6.36
C VAL A 43 21.26 0.21 -6.94
N GLU A 44 20.42 -0.35 -6.07
CA GLU A 44 19.14 -0.91 -6.45
C GLU A 44 18.05 0.15 -6.29
N ILE A 45 17.29 0.43 -7.35
CA ILE A 45 16.12 1.30 -7.31
C ILE A 45 14.88 0.44 -7.43
N LYS A 46 14.09 0.36 -6.35
CA LYS A 46 12.80 -0.32 -6.34
C LYS A 46 11.67 0.68 -6.37
N THR A 47 10.63 0.39 -7.14
CA THR A 47 9.40 1.20 -7.18
C THR A 47 8.29 0.41 -6.52
N HIS A 48 7.68 0.96 -5.48
CA HIS A 48 6.57 0.35 -4.76
C HIS A 48 5.32 1.24 -4.83
N LEU A 49 4.16 0.60 -5.00
CA LEU A 49 2.86 1.26 -4.93
C LEU A 49 2.43 1.38 -3.47
N THR A 50 2.14 2.60 -3.04
CA THR A 50 1.59 2.92 -1.73
C THR A 50 0.22 3.54 -1.92
N TYR A 51 -0.74 3.16 -1.10
CA TYR A 51 -2.13 3.61 -1.18
C TYR A 51 -2.48 4.44 0.03
N CYS A 52 -3.24 5.51 -0.16
CA CYS A 52 -3.90 6.21 0.93
C CYS A 52 -5.26 5.53 1.14
N VAL A 53 -5.49 5.06 2.36
CA VAL A 53 -6.70 4.37 2.77
C VAL A 53 -7.36 5.17 3.88
N GLU A 54 -8.63 5.50 3.69
CA GLU A 54 -9.49 6.00 4.77
C GLU A 54 -10.16 4.81 5.44
N PHE A 55 -10.11 4.82 6.77
CA PHE A 55 -10.76 3.81 7.61
C PHE A 55 -11.93 4.48 8.32
N ASP A 56 -13.05 3.78 8.46
CA ASP A 56 -14.25 4.33 9.11
C ASP A 56 -13.97 4.78 10.57
N GLU A 57 -12.99 4.17 11.23
CA GLU A 57 -12.60 4.46 12.61
C GLU A 57 -11.53 5.57 12.74
N ASP A 58 -10.99 6.10 11.64
CA ASP A 58 -9.93 7.09 11.67
C ASP A 58 -10.32 8.40 11.02
N ILE A 59 -9.96 9.50 11.68
CA ILE A 59 -10.19 10.87 11.20
C ILE A 59 -9.26 11.21 10.03
N SER A 60 -8.23 10.41 9.75
CA SER A 60 -7.22 10.73 8.73
C SER A 60 -6.82 9.54 7.86
N PRO A 61 -6.63 9.75 6.54
CA PRO A 61 -6.12 8.74 5.64
C PRO A 61 -4.74 8.23 6.10
N ARG A 62 -4.51 6.94 5.94
CA ARG A 62 -3.20 6.32 6.21
C ARG A 62 -2.57 5.77 4.94
N ARG A 63 -1.25 5.85 4.88
CA ARG A 63 -0.46 5.28 3.80
C ARG A 63 -0.19 3.80 4.09
N VAL A 64 -0.56 2.93 3.16
CA VAL A 64 -0.44 1.48 3.27
C VAL A 64 0.23 0.92 2.01
N PRO A 65 1.24 0.03 2.14
CA PRO A 65 1.83 -0.65 0.98
C PRO A 65 0.79 -1.49 0.24
N GLY A 66 0.86 -1.52 -1.09
CA GLY A 66 -0.07 -2.33 -1.90
C GLY A 66 -0.08 -3.82 -1.56
N SER A 67 1.05 -4.37 -1.10
CA SER A 67 1.15 -5.77 -0.66
C SER A 67 0.31 -6.10 0.58
N TYR A 68 -0.16 -5.08 1.30
CA TYR A 68 -0.94 -5.23 2.52
C TYR A 68 -2.44 -5.15 2.25
N LEU A 69 -2.85 -4.81 1.03
CA LEU A 69 -4.25 -4.66 0.65
C LEU A 69 -4.80 -5.97 0.10
N GLU A 70 -6.01 -6.30 0.49
CA GLU A 70 -6.82 -7.38 -0.05
C GLU A 70 -8.14 -6.78 -0.54
N LEU A 71 -8.48 -7.01 -1.81
CA LEU A 71 -9.76 -6.57 -2.38
C LEU A 71 -10.90 -7.41 -1.79
N ILE A 72 -12.05 -6.77 -1.60
CA ILE A 72 -13.27 -7.38 -1.06
C ILE A 72 -14.33 -7.45 -2.15
#